data_AF-A0A9Q0NS09-F1
#
_entry.id   AF-A0A9Q0NS09-F1
#
_cell.length_a   1.000
_cell.length_b   1.000
_cell.length_c   1.000
_cell.angle_alpha   90.00
_cell.angle_beta   90.00
_cell.angle_gamma   90.00
#
_symmetry.space_group_name_H-M   'P 1'
#
loop_
_entity.id
_entity.type
_entity.pdbx_description
1 polymer ?
#
loop_
_entity_poly.entity_id
_entity_poly.type
_entity_poly.pdbx_seq_one_letter_code
_entity_poly.pdbx_strand_id
1 'polypeptide(L)' 'MLFEGQECTEQRIERFKGTVVGTEDVDLIRWLNSEWRILKVKWDAASEPFVHQERVSPWNIEPIEPIRKKHASL' A
#
# COMPACT_ATOMS: atom_id res chain seq x y z
N MET A 1 0.83 -20.50 23.93
CA MET A 1 -0.19 -19.69 23.25
C MET A 1 0.17 -19.68 21.78
N LEU A 2 -0.52 -20.45 20.94
CA LEU A 2 -0.39 -20.27 19.49
C LEU A 2 -1.02 -18.92 19.18
N PHE A 3 -0.20 -17.95 18.77
CA PHE A 3 -0.70 -16.74 18.14
C PHE A 3 -1.46 -17.18 16.88
N GLU A 4 -2.72 -16.77 16.73
CA GLU A 4 -3.54 -16.93 15.51
C GLU A 4 -3.00 -16.10 14.32
N GLY A 5 -1.69 -15.86 14.26
CA GLY A 5 -1.06 -14.90 13.36
C GLY A 5 -0.71 -15.42 11.98
N GLN A 6 -1.16 -16.62 11.58
CA GLN A 6 -0.80 -17.20 10.29
C GLN A 6 -1.94 -17.17 9.25
N GLU A 7 -3.20 -17.02 9.66
CA GLU A 7 -4.35 -17.18 8.74
C GLU A 7 -4.96 -15.85 8.25
N CYS A 8 -4.48 -14.68 8.69
CA CYS A 8 -5.17 -13.39 8.46
C CYS A 8 -4.29 -12.23 8.01
N THR A 9 -3.19 -12.48 7.32
CA THR A 9 -2.48 -11.44 6.55
C THR A 9 -2.67 -11.67 5.06
N GLU A 10 -2.53 -12.92 4.60
CA GLU A 10 -2.60 -13.28 3.18
C GLU A 10 -4.03 -13.20 2.61
N GLN A 11 -5.05 -13.54 3.41
CA GLN A 11 -6.47 -13.45 3.02
C GLN A 11 -7.03 -12.01 3.08
N ARG A 12 -6.44 -11.15 3.92
CA ARG A 12 -6.84 -9.73 4.08
C ARG A 12 -6.16 -8.81 3.07
N ILE A 13 -5.14 -9.30 2.37
CA ILE A 13 -4.68 -8.71 1.12
C ILE A 13 -5.64 -9.22 0.04
N GLU A 14 -6.92 -8.86 0.15
CA GLU A 14 -7.70 -8.67 -1.07
C GLU A 14 -6.84 -7.78 -1.95
N ARG A 15 -6.63 -8.19 -3.20
CA ARG A 15 -5.72 -7.53 -4.14
C ARG A 15 -6.32 -6.17 -4.53
N PHE A 16 -6.27 -5.22 -3.61
CA PHE A 16 -6.71 -3.86 -3.81
C PHE A 16 -5.64 -3.17 -4.64
N LYS A 17 -6.06 -2.65 -5.77
CA LYS A 17 -5.22 -1.80 -6.59
C LYS A 17 -5.48 -0.36 -6.17
N GLY A 18 -4.41 0.39 -6.02
CA GLY A 18 -4.47 1.77 -5.61
C GLY A 18 -3.30 2.54 -6.17
N THR A 19 -3.46 3.84 -6.20
CA THR A 19 -2.42 4.78 -6.63
C THR A 19 -1.90 5.53 -5.42
N VAL A 20 -0.58 5.53 -5.21
CA VAL A 20 0.06 6.39 -4.20
C VAL A 20 -0.11 7.84 -4.66
N VAL A 21 -0.82 8.64 -3.88
CA VAL A 21 -1.12 10.04 -4.17
C VAL A 21 -0.23 11.02 -3.39
N GLY A 22 0.52 10.53 -2.41
CA GLY A 22 1.48 11.35 -1.66
C GLY A 22 2.16 10.58 -0.54
N THR A 23 3.12 11.24 0.11
CA THR A 23 3.90 10.70 1.23
C THR A 23 3.96 11.72 2.35
N GLU A 24 3.57 11.34 3.56
CA GLU A 24 3.54 12.21 4.74
C GLU A 24 3.53 11.38 6.03
N ASP A 25 4.35 11.76 7.02
CA ASP A 25 4.34 11.15 8.34
C ASP A 25 2.94 11.21 9.00
N VAL A 26 2.64 10.20 9.81
CA VAL A 26 1.37 10.17 10.58
C VAL A 26 1.42 11.18 11.74
N ASP A 27 2.56 11.29 12.40
CA ASP A 27 2.73 12.06 13.64
C ASP A 27 4.13 12.67 13.66
N LEU A 28 4.24 13.88 13.11
CA LEU A 28 5.50 14.63 13.03
C LEU A 28 6.08 15.04 14.40
N ILE A 29 5.36 14.79 15.51
CA ILE A 29 5.82 15.14 16.86
C ILE A 29 6.29 13.90 17.63
N ARG A 30 5.53 12.81 17.55
CA ARG A 30 5.79 11.59 18.32
C ARG A 30 6.64 10.58 17.54
N TRP A 31 6.56 10.62 16.21
CA TRP A 31 7.14 9.63 15.31
C TRP A 31 7.79 10.31 14.11
N LEU A 32 8.69 11.26 14.37
CA LEU A 32 9.48 11.97 13.36
C LEU A 32 10.30 10.99 12.51
N ASN A 33 10.16 11.07 11.19
CA ASN A 33 10.85 10.21 10.21
C ASN A 33 10.46 8.72 10.33
N SER A 34 9.26 8.42 10.81
CA SER A 34 8.77 7.04 10.85
C SER A 34 8.26 6.64 9.47
N GLU A 35 8.69 5.48 8.97
CA GLU A 35 8.16 4.92 7.71
C GLU A 35 6.78 4.26 7.87
N TRP A 36 6.18 4.35 9.06
CA TRP A 36 4.89 3.75 9.36
C TRP A 36 3.74 4.56 8.74
N ARG A 37 2.97 3.92 7.84
CA ARG A 37 1.77 4.50 7.21
C ARG A 37 2.02 5.87 6.58
N ILE A 38 3.18 6.05 5.96
CA ILE A 38 3.55 7.31 5.32
C ILE A 38 2.94 7.49 3.93
N LEU A 39 2.57 6.40 3.25
CA LEU A 39 2.07 6.46 1.88
C LEU A 39 0.58 6.69 1.89
N LYS A 40 0.13 7.83 1.33
CA LYS A 40 -1.28 8.10 1.06
C LYS A 40 -1.67 7.39 -0.24
N VAL A 41 -2.68 6.54 -0.20
CA VAL A 41 -3.13 5.74 -1.34
C VAL A 41 -4.60 6.02 -1.62
N LYS A 42 -4.89 6.30 -2.88
CA LYS A 42 -6.25 6.32 -3.39
C LYS A 42 -6.54 4.96 -4.03
N TRP A 43 -7.45 4.21 -3.42
CA TRP A 43 -7.88 2.91 -3.92
C TRP A 43 -8.79 3.06 -5.14
N ASP A 44 -8.71 2.13 -6.09
CA ASP A 44 -9.57 2.11 -7.27
C ASP A 44 -11.03 1.79 -6.89
N ALA A 45 -11.99 2.50 -7.48
CA ALA A 45 -13.42 2.43 -7.11
C ALA A 45 -14.10 1.05 -7.34
N ALA A 46 -13.46 0.15 -8.09
CA ALA A 46 -13.92 -1.23 -8.25
C ALA A 46 -13.73 -2.08 -6.97
N SER A 47 -13.02 -1.52 -5.99
CA SER A 47 -12.83 -2.07 -4.65
C SER A 47 -13.84 -1.41 -3.69
N GLU A 48 -15.11 -1.84 -3.72
CA GLU A 48 -16.13 -1.46 -2.73
C GLU A 48 -16.12 -2.42 -1.52
N PRO A 49 -16.71 -2.11 -0.35
CA PRO A 49 -16.87 -0.86 0.39
C PRO A 49 -16.21 -1.02 1.79
N PHE A 50 -15.13 -1.79 1.90
CA PHE A 50 -14.40 -1.88 3.17
C PHE A 50 -13.68 -0.55 3.39
N VAL A 51 -13.66 -0.06 4.64
CA VAL A 51 -12.95 1.17 5.05
C VAL A 51 -11.47 0.96 4.76
N HIS A 52 -11.05 1.22 3.52
CA HIS A 52 -9.69 1.03 3.11
C HIS A 52 -8.85 2.04 3.86
N GLN A 53 -7.72 1.58 4.38
CA GLN A 53 -6.78 2.48 5.00
C GLN A 53 -6.25 3.42 3.92
N GLU A 54 -6.55 4.71 4.02
CA GLU A 54 -6.03 5.74 3.10
C GLU A 54 -4.51 5.88 3.23
N ARG A 55 -3.92 5.33 4.29
CA ARG A 55 -2.49 5.34 4.57
C ARG A 55 -1.91 3.95 4.83
N VAL A 56 -0.82 3.62 4.16
CA VAL A 56 -0.12 2.33 4.25
C VAL A 56 1.40 2.52 4.34
N SER A 57 2.11 1.50 4.83
CA SER A 57 3.57 1.52 4.91
C SER A 57 4.20 0.99 3.62
N PRO A 58 5.47 1.36 3.32
CA PRO A 58 6.16 0.91 2.10
C PRO A 58 6.23 -0.61 1.94
N TRP A 59 6.37 -1.36 3.04
CA TRP A 59 6.43 -2.83 3.03
C TRP A 59 5.06 -3.51 2.90
N ASN A 60 3.96 -2.74 2.86
CA ASN A 60 2.62 -3.28 2.66
C ASN A 60 2.12 -3.15 1.22
N ILE A 61 2.93 -2.60 0.31
CA ILE A 61 2.58 -2.44 -1.10
C ILE A 61 3.58 -3.14 -2.01
N GLU A 62 3.10 -3.62 -3.14
CA GLU A 62 3.93 -4.14 -4.22
C GLU A 62 3.92 -3.12 -5.38
N PRO A 63 5.08 -2.61 -5.84
CA PRO A 63 5.13 -1.66 -6.93
C PRO A 63 4.72 -2.31 -8.25
N ILE A 64 3.78 -1.68 -8.96
CA ILE A 64 3.37 -2.13 -10.29
C ILE A 64 4.37 -1.54 -11.29
N GLU A 65 5.29 -2.37 -11.78
CA GLU A 65 6.27 -1.92 -12.78
C GLU A 65 5.55 -1.49 -14.07
N PRO A 66 5.70 -0.23 -14.53
CA PRO A 66 5.21 0.13 -15.85
C PRO A 66 6.06 -0.61 -16.88
N ILE A 67 5.42 -1.46 -17.69
CA ILE A 67 6.06 -2.17 -18.78
C ILE A 67 6.73 -1.14 -19.70
N ARG A 68 8.04 -0.96 -19.57
CA ARG A 68 8.80 -0.13 -20.50
C ARG A 68 8.80 -0.86 -21.83
N LYS A 69 8.00 -0.39 -22.79
CA LYS A 69 8.11 -0.80 -24.19
C LYS A 69 9.52 -0.43 -24.63
N LYS A 70 10.40 -1.43 -24.71
CA LYS A 70 11.68 -1.27 -25.40
C LYS A 70 11.30 -0.86 -26.83
N HIS A 71 11.56 0.39 -27.19
CA HIS A 71 11.54 0.76 -28.60
C HIS A 71 12.56 -0.15 -29.27
N ALA A 72 12.07 -1.09 -30.08
CA ALA A 72 12.90 -1.83 -31.00
C ALA A 72 13.50 -0.78 -31.95
N SER A 73 14.79 -0.50 -31.79
CA SER A 73 15.54 0.27 -32.77
C SER A 73 15.54 -0.51 -34.09
N LEU A 74 15.27 0.23 -35.17
CA LEU A 74 15.27 -0.19 -36.57
C LEU A 74 16.59 -0.86 -36.99
#